data_AF-A0AAI9K6I2-F1
#
_entry.id   AF-A0AAI9K6I2-F1
#
_cell.length_a   1.000
_cell.length_b   1.000
_cell.length_c   1.000
_cell.angle_alpha   90.00
_cell.angle_beta   90.00
_cell.angle_gamma   90.00
#
_symmetry.space_group_name_H-M   'P 1'
#
loop_
_entity.id
_entity.type
_entity.pdbx_description
1 polymer ?
#
loop_
_entity_poly.entity_id
_entity_poly.type
_entity_poly.pdbx_seq_one_letter_code
_entity_poly.pdbx_strand_id
1 'polypeptide(L)'
;MTLYLISKCKGFDDINDVLQEMYMEYFRTIQKKGIEYVDDEEAFLIALCKRKLSVEFGDLGVYDDHLDVKVDNDGTWRFEWELGGDITSVTRETHTVLEDTGAVVTKCEVSQISIRAVLDISGAKNMTSDKKYAVLSGVKLKDGTMLTDIVESGNENTNTSGEYELLFTTDRILDVSQVDSLLFWKTTTEDGEDVQYTLNDFYEMPFN
;
A
#
# COMPACT_ATOMS: atom_id res chain seq x y z
N MET A 1 5.87 -3.62 20.30
CA MET A 1 5.37 -2.20 20.24
C MET A 1 6.22 -1.18 21.01
N THR A 2 6.50 -1.32 22.31
CA THR A 2 7.15 -0.27 23.13
C THR A 2 8.51 0.22 22.59
N LEU A 3 9.33 -0.70 22.06
CA LEU A 3 10.61 -0.36 21.40
C LEU A 3 10.43 0.52 20.15
N TYR A 4 9.33 0.34 19.40
CA TYR A 4 9.01 1.17 18.23
C TYR A 4 8.69 2.61 18.65
N LEU A 5 7.90 2.80 19.71
CA LEU A 5 7.55 4.13 20.21
C LEU A 5 8.75 4.87 20.80
N ILE A 6 9.60 4.17 21.56
CA ILE A 6 10.88 4.73 22.05
C ILE A 6 11.76 5.23 20.90
N SER A 7 11.69 4.59 19.72
CA SER A 7 12.47 5.01 18.54
C SER A 7 11.88 6.20 17.79
N LYS A 8 10.62 6.57 18.05
CA LYS A 8 9.87 7.58 17.27
C LYS A 8 9.43 8.80 18.06
N CYS A 9 9.27 8.68 19.37
CA CYS A 9 8.92 9.79 20.26
C CYS A 9 10.19 10.51 20.77
N LYS A 10 10.13 11.84 20.89
CA LYS A 10 11.26 12.64 21.39
C LYS A 10 11.39 12.58 22.93
N GLY A 11 10.32 12.23 23.66
CA GLY A 11 10.33 12.09 25.12
C GLY A 11 9.46 10.94 25.65
N PHE A 12 9.65 10.57 26.93
CA PHE A 12 8.92 9.48 27.59
C PHE A 12 7.45 9.79 27.90
N ASP A 13 7.12 11.06 28.15
CA ASP A 13 5.73 11.47 28.41
C ASP A 13 4.87 11.29 27.16
N ASP A 14 5.41 11.64 25.98
CA ASP A 14 4.78 11.39 24.67
C ASP A 14 4.47 9.90 24.45
N ILE A 15 5.31 9.00 24.98
CA ILE A 15 5.13 7.54 24.81
C ILE A 15 3.90 7.07 25.58
N ASN A 16 3.69 7.54 26.82
CA ASN A 16 2.56 7.11 27.63
C ASN A 16 1.22 7.60 27.06
N ASP A 17 1.18 8.85 26.60
CA ASP A 17 -0.03 9.42 26.00
C ASP A 17 -0.40 8.69 24.71
N VAL A 18 0.59 8.43 23.85
CA VAL A 18 0.40 7.63 22.64
C VAL A 18 -0.06 6.22 23.02
N LEU A 19 0.59 5.54 23.96
CA LEU A 19 0.18 4.19 24.38
C LEU A 19 -1.27 4.14 24.88
N GLN A 20 -1.68 5.09 25.73
CA GLN A 20 -3.05 5.10 26.26
C GLN A 20 -4.08 5.29 25.15
N GLU A 21 -3.85 6.23 24.25
CA GLU A 21 -4.76 6.48 23.14
C GLU A 21 -4.86 5.28 22.19
N MET A 22 -3.72 4.65 21.93
CA MET A 22 -3.58 3.44 21.12
C MET A 22 -4.39 2.27 21.69
N TYR A 23 -4.29 2.01 22.99
CA TYR A 23 -5.08 0.97 23.65
C TYR A 23 -6.57 1.31 23.68
N MET A 24 -6.94 2.59 23.77
CA MET A 24 -8.35 3.01 23.66
C MET A 24 -8.92 2.75 22.25
N GLU A 25 -8.19 3.10 21.19
CA GLU A 25 -8.57 2.83 19.79
C GLU A 25 -8.71 1.32 19.53
N TYR A 26 -7.75 0.53 20.01
CA TYR A 26 -7.79 -0.93 19.97
C TYR A 26 -9.06 -1.49 20.63
N PHE A 27 -9.35 -1.05 21.85
CA PHE A 27 -10.53 -1.50 22.58
C PHE A 27 -11.84 -1.11 21.89
N ARG A 28 -11.94 0.14 21.41
CA ARG A 28 -13.10 0.62 20.62
C ARG A 28 -13.32 -0.23 19.37
N THR A 29 -12.24 -0.61 18.70
CA THR A 29 -12.29 -1.46 17.50
C THR A 29 -12.85 -2.83 17.83
N ILE A 30 -12.34 -3.48 18.88
CA ILE A 30 -12.84 -4.79 19.34
C ILE A 30 -14.32 -4.70 19.74
N GLN A 31 -14.72 -3.66 20.47
CA GLN A 31 -16.12 -3.47 20.84
C GLN A 31 -17.06 -3.34 19.64
N LYS A 32 -16.58 -2.72 18.56
CA LYS A 32 -17.37 -2.46 17.36
C LYS A 32 -17.38 -3.62 16.36
N LYS A 33 -16.23 -4.29 16.18
CA LYS A 33 -16.01 -5.28 15.11
C LYS A 33 -15.81 -6.71 15.62
N GLY A 34 -15.67 -6.91 16.93
CA GLY A 34 -15.35 -8.20 17.55
C GLY A 34 -13.85 -8.45 17.62
N ILE A 35 -13.43 -9.33 18.54
CA ILE A 35 -12.01 -9.67 18.74
C ILE A 35 -11.42 -10.41 17.53
N GLU A 36 -12.25 -11.17 16.80
CA GLU A 36 -11.88 -11.92 15.58
C GLU A 36 -11.42 -11.01 14.43
N TYR A 37 -11.70 -9.70 14.52
CA TYR A 37 -11.22 -8.71 13.57
C TYR A 37 -9.72 -8.42 13.70
N VAL A 38 -9.12 -8.74 14.86
CA VAL A 38 -7.69 -8.55 15.12
C VAL A 38 -7.02 -9.92 15.09
N ASP A 39 -6.30 -10.20 14.01
CA ASP A 39 -5.54 -11.44 13.84
C ASP A 39 -4.24 -11.45 14.67
N ASP A 40 -3.47 -10.36 14.60
CA ASP A 40 -2.26 -10.13 15.40
C ASP A 40 -2.33 -8.79 16.14
N GLU A 41 -2.42 -8.86 17.48
CA GLU A 41 -2.52 -7.70 18.36
C GLU A 41 -1.28 -6.78 18.29
N GLU A 42 -0.07 -7.32 18.27
CA GLU A 42 1.14 -6.51 18.21
C GLU A 42 1.24 -5.78 16.86
N ALA A 43 0.94 -6.47 15.76
CA ALA A 43 0.95 -5.89 14.42
C ALA A 43 -0.12 -4.79 14.31
N PHE A 44 -1.32 -5.03 14.85
CA PHE A 44 -2.40 -4.06 14.85
C PHE A 44 -2.06 -2.81 15.67
N LEU A 45 -1.49 -2.97 16.86
CA LEU A 45 -1.02 -1.85 17.69
C LEU A 45 0.15 -1.11 17.04
N ILE A 46 1.08 -1.78 16.36
CA ILE A 46 2.13 -1.08 15.60
C ILE A 46 1.53 -0.27 14.44
N ALA A 47 0.52 -0.82 13.77
CA ALA A 47 -0.10 -0.18 12.62
C ALA A 47 -0.98 1.02 13.00
N LEU A 48 -1.71 0.95 14.12
CA LEU A 48 -2.37 2.12 14.72
C LEU A 48 -1.34 3.23 15.06
N CYS A 49 -0.14 2.89 15.55
CA CYS A 49 0.88 3.89 15.89
C CYS A 49 1.39 4.61 14.63
N LYS A 50 1.51 3.87 13.52
CA LYS A 50 1.94 4.42 12.22
C LYS A 50 0.92 5.39 11.61
N ARG A 51 -0.35 5.39 12.06
CA ARG A 51 -1.36 6.34 11.57
C ARG A 51 -1.12 7.76 12.06
N LYS A 52 -0.42 7.95 13.18
CA LYS A 52 -0.09 9.29 13.68
C LYS A 52 1.26 9.73 13.16
N LEU A 53 1.23 10.72 12.26
CA LEU A 53 2.42 11.42 11.83
C LEU A 53 2.52 12.75 12.58
N SER A 54 3.61 12.93 13.33
CA SER A 54 3.95 14.22 13.93
C SER A 54 5.36 14.61 13.47
N VAL A 55 5.46 15.75 12.80
CA VAL A 55 6.74 16.29 12.31
C VAL A 55 6.88 17.72 12.79
N GLU A 56 8.07 18.03 13.31
CA GLU A 56 8.42 19.35 13.78
C GLU A 56 9.62 19.84 12.98
N PHE A 57 9.46 20.98 12.30
CA PHE A 57 10.53 21.69 11.63
C PHE A 57 10.85 22.95 12.44
N GLY A 58 12.15 23.23 12.59
CA GLY A 58 12.65 24.52 13.05
C GLY A 58 13.32 25.24 11.89
N ASP A 59 13.39 26.56 11.97
CA ASP A 59 14.18 27.41 11.09
C ASP A 59 13.98 27.14 9.60
N LEU A 60 12.72 26.94 9.15
CA LEU A 60 12.40 26.81 7.73
C LEU A 60 12.85 28.09 7.01
N GLY A 61 14.01 28.02 6.34
CA GLY A 61 14.66 29.18 5.76
C GLY A 61 13.80 29.89 4.71
N VAL A 62 14.07 31.17 4.51
CA VAL A 62 13.51 31.95 3.40
C VAL A 62 14.50 31.90 2.25
N TYR A 63 14.04 31.60 1.03
CA TYR A 63 14.86 31.76 -0.17
C TYR A 63 15.04 33.26 -0.44
N ASP A 64 16.24 33.79 -0.20
CA ASP A 64 16.53 35.23 -0.12
C ASP A 64 17.35 35.78 -1.29
N ASP A 65 17.60 34.98 -2.34
CA ASP A 65 18.41 35.36 -3.53
C ASP A 65 17.92 36.64 -4.26
N HIS A 66 16.71 37.14 -3.93
CA HIS A 66 16.15 38.38 -4.46
C HIS A 66 15.65 39.38 -3.38
N LEU A 67 16.05 39.19 -2.12
CA LEU A 67 15.65 40.05 -1.00
C LEU A 67 16.87 40.80 -0.46
N ASP A 68 16.84 42.14 -0.52
CA ASP A 68 17.85 43.02 0.11
C ASP A 68 17.73 43.08 1.65
N VAL A 69 17.00 42.14 2.26
CA VAL A 69 16.68 42.12 3.70
C VAL A 69 16.90 40.71 4.23
N LYS A 70 17.77 40.58 5.25
CA LYS A 70 17.84 39.35 6.06
C LYS A 70 16.56 39.20 6.86
N VAL A 71 15.85 38.11 6.63
CA VAL A 71 14.68 37.73 7.42
C VAL A 71 15.13 36.68 8.44
N ASP A 72 15.14 37.05 9.72
CA ASP A 72 15.25 36.07 10.80
C ASP A 72 13.92 35.31 10.87
N ASN A 73 13.95 33.99 10.68
CA ASN A 73 12.77 33.13 10.78
C ASN A 73 12.91 32.16 11.96
N ASP A 74 12.84 32.72 13.16
CA ASP A 74 12.79 31.95 14.40
C ASP A 74 11.36 31.41 14.57
N GLY A 75 11.13 30.21 14.07
CA GLY A 75 9.82 29.56 14.09
C GLY A 75 9.92 28.06 14.34
N THR A 76 8.89 27.51 14.97
CA THR A 76 8.70 26.06 15.06
C THR A 76 7.38 25.71 14.38
N TRP A 77 7.45 24.91 13.32
CA TRP A 77 6.29 24.41 12.59
C TRP A 77 6.03 22.98 13.02
N ARG A 78 4.85 22.74 13.59
CA ARG A 78 4.39 21.41 13.99
C ARG A 78 3.28 20.97 13.06
N PHE A 79 3.48 19.85 12.39
CA PHE A 79 2.49 19.19 11.55
C PHE A 79 2.07 17.90 12.24
N GLU A 80 0.78 17.78 12.53
CA GLU A 80 0.19 16.58 13.13
C GLU A 80 -0.95 16.10 12.25
N TRP A 81 -0.84 14.88 11.75
CA TRP A 81 -1.83 14.26 10.90
C TRP A 81 -2.16 12.86 11.42
N GLU A 82 -3.45 12.54 11.43
CA GLU A 82 -3.90 11.17 11.57
C GLU A 82 -4.27 10.65 10.18
N LEU A 83 -3.54 9.63 9.71
CA LEU A 83 -3.87 8.91 8.49
C LEU A 83 -5.20 8.20 8.71
N GLY A 84 -6.25 8.69 8.05
CA GLY A 84 -7.58 8.08 8.09
C GLY A 84 -7.60 6.77 7.30
N GLY A 85 -8.36 5.78 7.78
CA GLY A 85 -8.49 4.52 7.06
C GLY A 85 -8.51 3.26 7.90
N ASP A 86 -9.00 2.16 7.30
CA ASP A 86 -8.98 0.84 7.95
C ASP A 86 -7.59 0.21 7.78
N ILE A 87 -7.02 -0.23 8.89
CA ILE A 87 -5.67 -0.81 8.97
C ILE A 87 -5.62 -2.24 8.40
N THR A 88 -6.80 -2.78 8.10
CA THR A 88 -6.94 -4.11 7.57
C THR A 88 -6.73 -4.10 6.08
N SER A 89 -5.78 -4.92 5.65
CA SER A 89 -5.83 -5.43 4.30
C SER A 89 -7.00 -6.41 4.15
N VAL A 90 -7.60 -6.41 2.97
CA VAL A 90 -8.59 -7.41 2.60
C VAL A 90 -7.88 -8.46 1.77
N THR A 91 -7.93 -9.70 2.23
CA THR A 91 -7.32 -10.84 1.55
C THR A 91 -8.40 -11.68 0.87
N ARG A 92 -8.16 -12.08 -0.37
CA ARG A 92 -9.06 -12.93 -1.17
C ARG A 92 -8.28 -14.07 -1.79
N GLU A 93 -8.82 -15.27 -1.62
CA GLU A 93 -8.42 -16.43 -2.40
C GLU A 93 -9.14 -16.37 -3.76
N THR A 94 -8.44 -16.72 -4.83
CA THR A 94 -8.94 -16.60 -6.20
C THR A 94 -8.33 -17.68 -7.09
N HIS A 95 -8.84 -17.79 -8.31
CA HIS A 95 -8.32 -18.72 -9.31
C HIS A 95 -8.46 -18.09 -10.70
N THR A 96 -7.79 -16.96 -10.88
CA THR A 96 -7.82 -16.21 -12.14
C THR A 96 -6.61 -16.57 -12.98
N VAL A 97 -6.86 -17.12 -14.17
CA VAL A 97 -5.80 -17.46 -15.14
C VAL A 97 -5.44 -16.22 -15.96
N LEU A 98 -4.16 -15.86 -15.99
CA LEU A 98 -3.60 -14.86 -16.89
C LEU A 98 -3.28 -15.55 -18.23
N GLU A 99 -4.24 -15.51 -19.15
CA GLU A 99 -4.31 -16.39 -20.33
C GLU A 99 -3.01 -16.49 -21.14
N ASP A 100 -2.33 -15.37 -21.42
CA ASP A 100 -1.11 -15.36 -22.24
C ASP A 100 0.07 -16.08 -21.58
N THR A 101 0.23 -15.90 -20.27
CA THR A 101 1.36 -16.45 -19.51
C THR A 101 1.05 -17.83 -18.96
N GLY A 102 -0.23 -18.13 -18.71
CA GLY A 102 -0.69 -19.33 -18.03
C GLY A 102 -0.47 -19.30 -16.51
N ALA A 103 0.01 -18.17 -15.97
CA ALA A 103 0.10 -17.98 -14.52
C ALA A 103 -1.31 -17.87 -13.93
N VAL A 104 -1.49 -18.41 -12.72
CA VAL A 104 -2.80 -18.40 -12.05
C VAL A 104 -2.67 -17.58 -10.78
N VAL A 105 -3.40 -16.47 -10.69
CA VAL A 105 -3.51 -15.73 -9.43
C VAL A 105 -4.31 -16.59 -8.46
N THR A 106 -3.68 -17.00 -7.36
CA THR A 106 -4.27 -17.87 -6.34
C THR A 106 -4.73 -17.07 -5.12
N LYS A 107 -4.04 -15.97 -4.83
CA LYS A 107 -4.36 -15.12 -3.69
C LYS A 107 -4.03 -13.67 -4.00
N CYS A 108 -4.82 -12.75 -3.48
CA CYS A 108 -4.51 -11.34 -3.49
C CYS A 108 -4.87 -10.69 -2.16
N GLU A 109 -4.22 -9.58 -1.89
CA GLU A 109 -4.45 -8.77 -0.70
C GLU A 109 -4.31 -7.30 -1.07
N VAL A 110 -5.28 -6.48 -0.67
CA VAL A 110 -5.26 -5.03 -0.90
C VAL A 110 -5.39 -4.33 0.44
N SER A 111 -4.43 -3.47 0.74
CA SER A 111 -4.51 -2.50 1.83
C SER A 111 -4.67 -1.10 1.26
N GLN A 112 -4.77 -0.12 2.14
CA GLN A 112 -4.83 1.28 1.72
C GLN A 112 -3.57 1.78 1.01
N ILE A 113 -2.42 1.15 1.25
CA ILE A 113 -1.11 1.64 0.77
C ILE A 113 -0.32 0.59 0.00
N SER A 114 -0.87 -0.61 -0.17
CA SER A 114 -0.17 -1.72 -0.81
C SER A 114 -1.12 -2.70 -1.46
N ILE A 115 -0.59 -3.38 -2.48
CA ILE A 115 -1.25 -4.50 -3.16
C ILE A 115 -0.27 -5.67 -3.19
N ARG A 116 -0.81 -6.85 -2.90
CA ARG A 116 -0.09 -8.12 -2.95
C ARG A 116 -0.85 -9.11 -3.81
N ALA A 117 -0.14 -9.85 -4.66
CA ALA A 117 -0.68 -10.95 -5.44
C ALA A 117 0.25 -12.16 -5.36
N VAL A 118 -0.31 -13.35 -5.22
CA VAL A 118 0.40 -14.63 -5.25
C VAL A 118 -0.11 -15.42 -6.45
N LEU A 119 0.82 -15.96 -7.21
CA LEU A 119 0.56 -16.69 -8.43
C LEU A 119 1.17 -18.09 -8.37
N ASP A 120 0.43 -19.08 -8.84
CA ASP A 120 0.97 -20.38 -9.23
C ASP A 120 1.49 -20.27 -10.67
N ILE A 121 2.79 -20.50 -10.85
CA ILE A 121 3.49 -20.47 -12.13
C ILE A 121 3.97 -21.86 -12.58
N SER A 122 3.57 -22.93 -11.89
CA SER A 122 3.96 -24.31 -12.23
C SER A 122 3.53 -24.74 -13.64
N GLY A 123 2.39 -24.22 -14.11
CA GLY A 123 1.87 -24.42 -15.47
C GLY A 123 2.16 -23.28 -16.44
N ALA A 124 2.86 -22.22 -16.00
CA ALA A 124 3.10 -21.05 -16.83
C ALA A 124 4.16 -21.34 -17.90
N LYS A 125 4.06 -20.65 -19.05
CA LYS A 125 5.09 -20.73 -20.10
C LYS A 125 6.41 -20.23 -19.52
N ASN A 126 7.50 -21.00 -19.69
CA ASN A 126 8.84 -20.57 -19.29
C ASN A 126 9.13 -19.17 -19.87
N MET A 127 9.29 -18.20 -18.98
CA MET A 127 9.61 -16.83 -19.36
C MET A 127 11.12 -16.70 -19.59
N THR A 128 11.53 -15.92 -20.59
CA THR A 128 12.92 -15.45 -20.72
C THR A 128 13.24 -14.44 -19.61
N SER A 129 14.52 -14.12 -19.37
CA SER A 129 14.92 -13.12 -18.36
C SER A 129 14.16 -11.79 -18.45
N ASP A 130 13.74 -11.41 -19.66
CA ASP A 130 13.14 -10.12 -19.95
C ASP A 130 11.61 -10.15 -19.90
N LYS A 131 10.98 -11.31 -19.65
CA LYS A 131 9.53 -11.46 -19.57
C LYS A 131 9.12 -11.82 -18.14
N LYS A 132 8.10 -11.14 -17.63
CA LYS A 132 7.53 -11.40 -16.30
C LYS A 132 6.27 -12.27 -16.41
N TYR A 133 6.09 -13.20 -15.46
CA TYR A 133 4.90 -14.06 -15.39
C TYR A 133 3.59 -13.27 -15.23
N ALA A 134 3.69 -12.09 -14.61
CA ALA A 134 2.63 -11.12 -14.47
C ALA A 134 3.23 -9.73 -14.24
N VAL A 135 2.51 -8.69 -14.65
CA VAL A 135 2.86 -7.30 -14.34
C VAL A 135 1.62 -6.66 -13.70
N LEU A 136 1.63 -6.53 -12.38
CA LEU A 136 0.57 -5.85 -11.64
C LEU A 136 0.72 -4.33 -11.88
N SER A 137 -0.36 -3.65 -12.25
CA SER A 137 -0.36 -2.20 -12.54
C SER A 137 -1.20 -1.42 -11.54
N GLY A 138 -2.32 -1.98 -11.09
CA GLY A 138 -3.23 -1.25 -10.20
C GLY A 138 -4.57 -1.92 -10.00
N VAL A 139 -5.62 -1.12 -9.92
CA VAL A 139 -6.99 -1.58 -9.59
C VAL A 139 -8.05 -0.91 -10.46
N LYS A 140 -9.18 -1.61 -10.62
CA LYS A 140 -10.44 -1.06 -11.11
C LYS A 140 -11.39 -0.90 -9.93
N LEU A 141 -12.04 0.25 -9.84
CA LEU A 141 -13.06 0.53 -8.83
C LEU A 141 -14.45 0.04 -9.28
N LYS A 142 -15.38 -0.09 -8.33
CA LYS A 142 -16.77 -0.54 -8.56
C LYS A 142 -17.57 0.38 -9.50
N ASP A 143 -17.19 1.64 -9.61
CA ASP A 143 -17.79 2.59 -10.56
C ASP A 143 -17.21 2.48 -11.98
N GLY A 144 -16.24 1.58 -12.19
CA GLY A 144 -15.55 1.36 -13.47
C GLY A 144 -14.29 2.22 -13.65
N THR A 145 -13.98 3.12 -12.71
CA THR A 145 -12.74 3.92 -12.76
C THR A 145 -11.52 3.01 -12.68
N MET A 146 -10.58 3.17 -13.61
CA MET A 146 -9.31 2.45 -13.60
C MET A 146 -8.21 3.34 -13.01
N LEU A 147 -7.50 2.80 -12.03
CA LEU A 147 -6.31 3.40 -11.43
C LEU A 147 -5.12 2.53 -11.85
N THR A 148 -4.52 2.85 -12.99
CA THR A 148 -3.37 2.15 -13.57
C THR A 148 -2.07 2.81 -13.14
N ASP A 149 -1.01 2.02 -13.13
CA ASP A 149 0.37 2.41 -12.80
C ASP A 149 0.49 3.14 -11.47
N ILE A 150 -0.31 2.66 -10.51
CA ILE A 150 -0.31 3.15 -9.14
C ILE A 150 0.64 2.35 -8.25
N VAL A 151 1.20 1.23 -8.73
CA VAL A 151 2.19 0.45 -7.99
C VAL A 151 3.58 1.07 -8.12
N GLU A 152 4.29 1.14 -7.01
CA GLU A 152 5.58 1.83 -6.90
C GLU A 152 6.67 0.83 -6.44
N SER A 153 7.36 1.14 -5.34
CA SER A 153 8.39 0.29 -4.77
C SER A 153 7.81 -1.02 -4.22
N GLY A 154 8.53 -2.11 -4.44
CA GLY A 154 8.09 -3.42 -3.97
C GLY A 154 9.12 -4.52 -4.21
N ASN A 155 8.67 -5.75 -4.01
CA ASN A 155 9.45 -6.95 -4.29
C ASN A 155 8.65 -7.93 -5.14
N GLU A 156 9.40 -8.64 -5.97
CA GLU A 156 8.91 -9.78 -6.73
C GLU A 156 9.74 -10.99 -6.33
N ASN A 157 9.11 -12.03 -5.81
CA ASN A 157 9.80 -13.21 -5.30
C ASN A 157 9.28 -14.46 -5.99
N THR A 158 10.18 -15.29 -6.52
CA THR A 158 9.86 -16.66 -6.95
C THR A 158 10.40 -17.65 -5.94
N ASN A 159 9.57 -18.59 -5.47
CA ASN A 159 10.04 -19.69 -4.64
C ASN A 159 10.31 -20.96 -5.48
N THR A 160 11.00 -21.94 -4.88
CA THR A 160 11.31 -23.23 -5.52
C THR A 160 10.09 -24.12 -5.78
N SER A 161 8.94 -23.76 -5.22
CA SER A 161 7.69 -24.51 -5.30
C SER A 161 6.85 -24.11 -6.52
N GLY A 162 7.30 -23.14 -7.31
CA GLY A 162 6.53 -22.60 -8.44
C GLY A 162 5.52 -21.53 -8.02
N GLU A 163 5.73 -20.87 -6.88
CA GLU A 163 4.96 -19.69 -6.48
C GLU A 163 5.71 -18.41 -6.88
N TYR A 164 4.97 -17.42 -7.37
CA TYR A 164 5.45 -16.09 -7.68
C TYR A 164 4.64 -15.06 -6.91
N GLU A 165 5.31 -14.26 -6.09
CA GLU A 165 4.71 -13.25 -5.23
C GLU A 165 5.09 -11.86 -5.72
N LEU A 166 4.08 -11.00 -5.85
CA LEU A 166 4.17 -9.58 -6.13
C LEU A 166 3.71 -8.81 -4.89
N LEU A 167 4.54 -7.92 -4.37
CA LEU A 167 4.18 -7.06 -3.24
C LEU A 167 4.68 -5.63 -3.51
N PHE A 168 3.76 -4.70 -3.71
CA PHE A 168 4.08 -3.30 -4.03
C PHE A 168 3.33 -2.33 -3.13
N THR A 169 3.95 -1.19 -2.85
CA THR A 169 3.26 -0.02 -2.32
C THR A 169 2.50 0.71 -3.42
N THR A 170 1.51 1.53 -3.05
CA THR A 170 0.78 2.38 -3.98
C THR A 170 1.18 3.86 -3.88
N ASP A 171 1.12 4.60 -4.98
CA ASP A 171 1.38 6.06 -5.06
C ASP A 171 0.30 6.91 -4.35
N ARG A 172 -0.82 6.29 -4.00
CA ARG A 172 -2.00 6.92 -3.39
C ARG A 172 -2.67 6.00 -2.38
N ILE A 173 -3.48 6.61 -1.52
CA ILE A 173 -4.33 5.89 -0.58
C ILE A 173 -5.54 5.29 -1.33
N LEU A 174 -5.75 3.98 -1.18
CA LEU A 174 -6.90 3.27 -1.72
C LEU A 174 -8.04 3.17 -0.71
N ASP A 175 -9.27 3.39 -1.19
CA ASP A 175 -10.46 2.90 -0.52
C ASP A 175 -10.68 1.43 -0.93
N VAL A 176 -10.17 0.52 -0.09
CA VAL A 176 -10.23 -0.93 -0.32
C VAL A 176 -11.67 -1.41 -0.55
N SER A 177 -12.67 -0.75 0.05
CA SER A 177 -14.08 -1.12 -0.10
C SER A 177 -14.63 -0.85 -1.51
N GLN A 178 -13.99 0.05 -2.27
CA GLN A 178 -14.38 0.41 -3.63
C GLN A 178 -13.63 -0.38 -4.70
N VAL A 179 -12.61 -1.16 -4.33
CA VAL A 179 -11.89 -2.00 -5.28
C VAL A 179 -12.80 -3.12 -5.77
N ASP A 180 -12.90 -3.24 -7.10
CA ASP A 180 -13.66 -4.28 -7.81
C ASP A 180 -12.73 -5.37 -8.35
N SER A 181 -11.59 -4.97 -8.93
CA SER A 181 -10.63 -5.90 -9.53
C SER A 181 -9.19 -5.39 -9.41
N LEU A 182 -8.22 -6.32 -9.38
CA LEU A 182 -6.81 -6.03 -9.65
C LEU A 182 -6.56 -6.08 -11.16
N LEU A 183 -5.66 -5.22 -11.64
CA LEU A 183 -5.31 -5.07 -13.05
C LEU A 183 -3.88 -5.55 -13.31
N PHE A 184 -3.75 -6.54 -14.21
CA PHE A 184 -2.46 -7.04 -14.67
C PHE A 184 -2.30 -6.77 -16.17
N TRP A 185 -1.16 -6.29 -16.62
CA TRP A 185 -0.95 -6.04 -18.05
C TRP A 185 -1.01 -7.33 -18.87
N LYS A 186 -1.81 -7.32 -19.94
CA LYS A 186 -1.62 -8.25 -21.06
C LYS A 186 -0.39 -7.74 -21.80
N THR A 187 0.70 -8.47 -21.75
CA THR A 187 1.98 -7.99 -22.31
C THR A 187 1.89 -7.94 -23.84
N THR A 188 1.45 -6.81 -24.38
CA THR A 188 1.60 -6.44 -25.80
C THR A 188 2.44 -5.17 -25.87
N THR A 189 3.70 -5.36 -26.25
CA THR A 189 4.67 -4.34 -26.63
C THR A 189 4.05 -3.23 -27.49
N GLU A 190 4.14 -1.96 -27.09
CA GLU A 190 5.19 -1.01 -27.52
C GLU A 190 4.92 0.37 -26.91
N ASP A 191 5.95 0.91 -26.27
CA ASP A 191 6.03 2.26 -25.73
C ASP A 191 5.82 3.29 -26.85
N GLY A 192 4.67 3.96 -26.82
CA GLY A 192 4.44 5.21 -27.53
C GLY A 192 3.93 6.24 -26.52
N GLU A 193 4.63 7.37 -26.41
CA GLU A 193 4.11 8.55 -25.71
C GLU A 193 2.75 8.90 -26.36
N ASP A 194 1.66 8.85 -25.59
CA ASP A 194 0.24 9.05 -25.97
C ASP A 194 -0.69 7.81 -26.15
N VAL A 195 -0.39 6.65 -25.53
CA VAL A 195 -1.38 5.55 -25.48
C VAL A 195 -2.37 5.77 -24.32
N GLN A 196 -3.64 6.03 -24.67
CA GLN A 196 -4.77 5.91 -23.73
C GLN A 196 -5.06 4.43 -23.51
N TYR A 197 -4.75 3.93 -22.32
CA TYR A 197 -5.00 2.54 -21.95
C TYR A 197 -6.50 2.25 -21.81
N THR A 198 -6.90 1.09 -22.30
CA THR A 198 -8.27 0.60 -22.25
C THR A 198 -8.33 -0.71 -21.46
N LEU A 199 -9.52 -1.13 -21.06
CA LEU A 199 -9.75 -2.40 -20.35
C LEU A 199 -9.16 -3.62 -21.09
N ASN A 200 -9.08 -3.55 -22.42
CA ASN A 200 -8.55 -4.64 -23.24
C ASN A 200 -7.06 -4.89 -23.00
N ASP A 201 -6.33 -3.90 -22.49
CA ASP A 201 -4.89 -3.98 -22.23
C ASP A 201 -4.58 -4.72 -20.91
N PHE A 202 -5.61 -5.03 -20.11
CA PHE A 202 -5.46 -5.67 -18.80
C PHE A 202 -6.22 -6.99 -18.69
N TYR A 203 -5.62 -7.93 -17.96
CA TYR A 203 -6.32 -8.98 -17.26
C TYR A 203 -6.96 -8.42 -16.00
N GLU A 204 -8.26 -8.66 -15.85
CA GLU A 204 -8.98 -8.31 -14.65
C GLU A 204 -9.06 -9.53 -13.72
N MET A 205 -8.58 -9.36 -12.51
CA MET A 205 -8.72 -10.33 -11.43
C MET A 205 -9.78 -9.81 -10.45
N PRO A 206 -10.96 -10.44 -10.36
CA PRO A 206 -12.06 -9.96 -9.51
C PRO A 206 -11.76 -10.01 -8.00
N PHE A 207 -11.89 -8.89 -7.31
CA PHE A 207 -11.56 -8.67 -5.89
C PHE A 207 -12.81 -8.67 -4.98
N ASN A 208 -13.68 -9.66 -5.17
CA ASN A 208 -14.98 -9.79 -4.48
C ASN A 208 -15.00 -10.85 -3.37
#